data_AF-A0A850C1A0-F1
#
_entry.id   AF-A0A850C1A0-F1
#
_cell.length_a   1.000
_cell.length_b   1.000
_cell.length_c   1.000
_cell.angle_alpha   90.00
_cell.angle_beta   90.00
_cell.angle_gamma   90.00
#
_symmetry.space_group_name_H-M   'P 1'
#
loop_
_entity.id
_entity.type
_entity.pdbx_description
1 polymer ?
#
loop_
_entity_poly.entity_id
_entity_poly.type
_entity_poly.pdbx_seq_one_letter_code
_entity_poly.pdbx_strand_id
1 'polypeptide(L)'
;MSRLFSSRNTFAEAIGLILFLSGLALVAYLGYYNRYWADDWCYNADLERLGFWGTVKGYTHITTYASNRFSLTLFSGLLNFGGVFGVQAMTGFAILFWVWGMYRLLGHINALTDLRFPKITILLVTAIIVYYSIHLAPHLYQSLYWRSGLLPYTAPVVFGVWVFALVLSPAVREARVFPLATLTGVLAFLGGGFSEAGNAALTAVLAVYVIACLMFRRREWARATLPFAVVALLASVSAMAVLIASPTTDYRLGLYEAPPGLTEFPRLLFYHTYEFLALNALDMPLTHTIIFGTLLLVGALSASLTAKRPKAGTSLLAVSAIAVFTFALVAASFAPSVYIESSLPALRARIIAQFLFILGYGLIAFLAGFSLRQHVHWQRTDRVLAVVLILFYAHGAYSVALDAGKIPLYAERAMVWDERDLEIRQSKEQGILEIHVRGIDGASVGGIRDFMDARGPGYWVNNCAVRYYGVEAIYATLP
;
A
#
# COMPACT_ATOMS: atom_id res chain seq x y z
N MET A 1 -34.94 18.74 -18.61
CA MET A 1 -34.20 17.56 -19.12
C MET A 1 -32.91 17.26 -18.36
N SER A 2 -32.08 18.23 -17.95
CA SER A 2 -30.81 17.97 -17.23
C SER A 2 -30.94 17.18 -15.91
N ARG A 3 -32.01 17.40 -15.13
CA ARG A 3 -32.23 16.68 -13.86
C ARG A 3 -32.51 15.17 -14.02
N LEU A 4 -33.10 14.74 -15.14
CA LEU A 4 -33.40 13.32 -15.41
C LEU A 4 -32.17 12.52 -15.87
N PHE A 5 -31.18 13.18 -16.47
CA PHE A 5 -29.89 12.56 -16.80
C PHE A 5 -28.98 12.46 -15.57
N SER A 6 -29.03 13.45 -14.68
CA SER A 6 -28.28 13.44 -13.42
C SER A 6 -28.65 12.28 -12.49
N SER A 7 -29.90 11.80 -12.46
CA SER A 7 -30.29 10.72 -11.54
C SER A 7 -29.77 9.34 -11.93
N ARG A 8 -29.45 9.13 -13.22
CA ARG A 8 -29.13 7.79 -13.77
C ARG A 8 -27.66 7.42 -13.67
N ASN A 9 -26.76 8.38 -13.90
CA ASN A 9 -25.32 8.15 -13.71
C ASN A 9 -25.04 7.79 -12.25
N THR A 10 -25.74 8.46 -11.32
CA THR A 10 -25.68 8.20 -9.88
C THR A 10 -26.08 6.76 -9.52
N PHE A 11 -26.98 6.11 -10.26
CA PHE A 11 -27.38 4.74 -9.99
C PHE A 11 -26.27 3.72 -10.32
N ALA A 12 -25.67 3.83 -11.50
CA ALA A 12 -24.54 2.98 -11.88
C ALA A 12 -23.34 3.22 -10.93
N GLU A 13 -23.04 4.48 -10.59
CA GLU A 13 -22.00 4.80 -9.63
C GLU A 13 -22.28 4.23 -8.24
N ALA A 14 -23.54 4.27 -7.77
CA ALA A 14 -23.93 3.68 -6.49
C ALA A 14 -23.76 2.15 -6.47
N ILE A 15 -24.13 1.45 -7.54
CA ILE A 15 -23.90 -0.01 -7.65
C ILE A 15 -22.41 -0.32 -7.56
N GLY A 16 -21.59 0.36 -8.35
CA GLY A 16 -20.13 0.18 -8.33
C GLY A 16 -19.56 0.48 -6.94
N LEU A 17 -20.03 1.55 -6.30
CA LEU A 17 -19.57 1.96 -4.99
C LEU A 17 -19.89 0.91 -3.93
N ILE A 18 -21.13 0.40 -3.90
CA ILE A 18 -21.53 -0.67 -2.99
C ILE A 18 -20.64 -1.89 -3.22
N LEU A 19 -20.48 -2.32 -4.48
CA LEU A 19 -19.65 -3.47 -4.84
C LEU A 19 -18.21 -3.35 -4.33
N PHE A 20 -17.51 -2.26 -4.66
CA PHE A 20 -16.10 -2.13 -4.29
C PHE A 20 -15.90 -1.85 -2.79
N LEU A 21 -16.84 -1.17 -2.12
CA LEU A 21 -16.80 -1.04 -0.67
C LEU A 21 -17.08 -2.37 0.04
N SER A 22 -17.98 -3.21 -0.49
CA SER A 22 -18.18 -4.57 0.01
C SER A 22 -16.93 -5.43 -0.17
N GLY A 23 -16.25 -5.32 -1.32
CA GLY A 23 -14.96 -5.96 -1.55
C GLY A 23 -13.89 -5.53 -0.55
N LEU A 24 -13.75 -4.23 -0.30
CA LEU A 24 -12.83 -3.70 0.70
C LEU A 24 -13.19 -4.12 2.12
N ALA A 25 -14.48 -4.16 2.47
CA ALA A 25 -14.96 -4.63 3.76
C ALA A 25 -14.68 -6.12 3.97
N LEU A 26 -14.82 -6.95 2.92
CA LEU A 26 -14.45 -8.36 2.93
C LEU A 26 -12.95 -8.55 3.14
N VAL A 27 -12.11 -7.80 2.41
CA VAL A 27 -10.66 -7.84 2.59
C VAL A 27 -10.28 -7.41 4.02
N ALA A 28 -10.94 -6.39 4.58
CA ALA A 28 -10.76 -5.99 5.97
C ALA A 28 -11.18 -7.09 6.95
N TYR A 29 -12.31 -7.75 6.70
CA TYR A 29 -12.80 -8.87 7.50
C TYR A 29 -11.83 -10.05 7.52
N LEU A 30 -11.20 -10.39 6.40
CA LEU A 30 -10.15 -11.42 6.36
C LEU A 30 -8.98 -11.13 7.30
N GLY A 31 -8.74 -9.86 7.67
CA GLY A 31 -7.74 -9.47 8.66
C GLY A 31 -8.03 -10.02 10.07
N TYR A 32 -9.29 -10.36 10.39
CA TYR A 32 -9.67 -11.02 11.65
C TYR A 32 -8.94 -12.34 11.89
N TYR A 33 -8.56 -13.03 10.82
CA TYR A 33 -7.84 -14.31 10.88
C TYR A 33 -6.32 -14.14 11.01
N ASN A 34 -5.81 -12.92 11.10
CA ASN A 34 -4.38 -12.68 11.28
C ASN A 34 -3.91 -13.12 12.67
N ARG A 35 -2.74 -13.74 12.71
CA ARG A 35 -2.02 -14.19 13.92
C ARG A 35 -0.54 -13.90 13.76
N TYR A 36 0.23 -14.02 14.83
CA TYR A 36 1.68 -13.81 14.78
C TYR A 36 2.35 -14.86 13.88
N TRP A 37 3.25 -14.39 13.02
CA TRP A 37 4.01 -15.26 12.13
C TRP A 37 5.43 -14.73 11.87
N ALA A 38 6.37 -15.66 11.70
CA ALA A 38 7.77 -15.37 11.36
C ALA A 38 8.37 -14.27 12.26
N ASP A 39 8.78 -13.15 11.68
CA ASP A 39 9.41 -12.03 12.36
C ASP A 39 8.52 -11.42 13.46
N ASP A 40 7.20 -11.63 13.41
CA ASP A 40 6.29 -11.18 14.46
C ASP A 40 6.66 -11.75 15.83
N TRP A 41 7.12 -13.00 15.88
CA TRP A 41 7.61 -13.63 17.10
C TRP A 41 8.81 -12.89 17.67
N CYS A 42 9.70 -12.39 16.81
CA CYS A 42 10.89 -11.67 17.26
C CYS A 42 10.53 -10.30 17.84
N TYR A 43 9.66 -9.55 17.16
CA TYR A 43 9.16 -8.28 17.69
C TYR A 43 8.45 -8.49 19.04
N ASN A 44 7.57 -9.49 19.14
CA ASN A 44 6.81 -9.72 20.36
C ASN A 44 7.70 -10.26 21.49
N ALA A 45 8.68 -11.12 21.21
CA ALA A 45 9.64 -11.58 22.20
C ALA A 45 10.44 -10.42 22.82
N ASP A 46 10.91 -9.48 22.01
CA ASP A 46 11.62 -8.31 22.52
C ASP A 46 10.69 -7.32 23.22
N LEU A 47 9.43 -7.18 22.79
CA LEU A 47 8.45 -6.35 23.48
C LEU A 47 8.08 -6.89 24.87
N GLU A 48 7.91 -8.21 25.00
CA GLU A 48 7.65 -8.85 26.30
C GLU A 48 8.87 -8.73 27.23
N ARG A 49 10.09 -8.91 26.71
CA ARG A 49 11.31 -8.97 27.53
C ARG A 49 11.92 -7.60 27.83
N LEU A 50 11.96 -6.72 26.84
CA LEU A 50 12.65 -5.42 26.90
C LEU A 50 11.67 -4.24 27.08
N GLY A 51 10.37 -4.50 26.93
CA GLY A 51 9.35 -3.45 26.88
C GLY A 51 9.39 -2.64 25.57
N PHE A 52 8.43 -1.72 25.45
CA PHE A 52 8.26 -0.87 24.26
C PHE A 52 9.53 -0.07 23.93
N TRP A 53 10.06 0.69 24.89
CA TRP A 53 11.23 1.53 24.67
C TRP A 53 12.52 0.73 24.47
N GLY A 54 12.65 -0.44 25.12
CA GLY A 54 13.77 -1.35 24.89
C GLY A 54 13.78 -1.88 23.46
N THR A 55 12.62 -2.25 22.94
CA THR A 55 12.45 -2.71 21.55
C THR A 55 12.77 -1.60 20.54
N VAL A 56 12.31 -0.37 20.79
CA VAL A 56 12.63 0.79 19.94
C VAL A 56 14.15 1.09 19.95
N LYS A 57 14.83 0.92 21.09
CA LYS A 57 16.29 1.00 21.18
C LYS A 57 17.00 -0.13 20.39
N GLY A 58 16.28 -1.16 19.95
CA GLY A 58 16.72 -2.15 18.96
C GLY A 58 17.28 -1.54 17.68
N TYR A 59 16.96 -0.28 17.37
CA TYR A 59 17.55 0.45 16.26
C TYR A 59 19.08 0.62 16.38
N THR A 60 19.65 0.71 17.59
CA THR A 60 21.07 1.04 17.81
C THR A 60 22.00 -0.17 17.81
N HIS A 61 21.47 -1.38 17.57
CA HIS A 61 22.26 -2.61 17.55
C HIS A 61 21.67 -3.61 16.56
N ILE A 62 22.46 -4.65 16.23
CA ILE A 62 22.03 -5.71 15.31
C ILE A 62 20.99 -6.58 16.01
N THR A 63 19.86 -6.79 15.36
CA THR A 63 18.76 -7.66 15.84
C THR A 63 18.47 -8.76 14.83
N THR A 64 17.64 -9.73 15.21
CA THR A 64 17.21 -10.84 14.31
C THR A 64 16.13 -10.43 13.31
N TYR A 65 15.69 -9.16 13.33
CA TYR A 65 14.68 -8.60 12.44
C TYR A 65 15.18 -7.27 11.86
N ALA A 66 14.39 -6.65 10.98
CA ALA A 66 14.76 -5.39 10.33
C ALA A 66 14.57 -4.18 11.27
N SER A 67 15.37 -4.09 12.34
CA SER A 67 15.30 -2.98 13.32
C SER A 67 15.66 -1.61 12.76
N ASN A 68 16.32 -1.57 11.59
CA ASN A 68 16.59 -0.33 10.86
C ASN A 68 15.31 0.43 10.48
N ARG A 69 14.19 -0.30 10.30
CA ARG A 69 12.87 0.26 9.99
C ARG A 69 12.20 0.78 11.26
N PHE A 70 12.62 1.96 11.71
CA PHE A 70 12.19 2.51 13.00
C PHE A 70 10.67 2.68 13.13
N SER A 71 9.96 3.05 12.06
CA SER A 71 8.49 3.15 12.11
C SER A 71 7.85 1.76 12.21
N LEU A 72 8.39 0.77 11.50
CA LEU A 72 7.90 -0.61 11.61
C LEU A 72 8.00 -1.08 13.07
N THR A 73 9.15 -0.87 13.72
CA THR A 73 9.37 -1.23 15.12
C THR A 73 8.42 -0.47 16.05
N LEU A 74 8.29 0.86 15.86
CA LEU A 74 7.39 1.70 16.65
C LEU A 74 5.94 1.22 16.58
N PHE A 75 5.42 1.03 15.36
CA PHE A 75 4.04 0.62 15.15
C PHE A 75 3.80 -0.85 15.53
N SER A 76 4.80 -1.72 15.41
CA SER A 76 4.70 -3.10 15.95
C SER A 76 4.52 -3.09 17.46
N GLY A 77 5.26 -2.22 18.17
CA GLY A 77 5.09 -2.01 19.60
C GLY A 77 3.71 -1.47 19.97
N LEU A 78 3.19 -0.49 19.20
CA LEU A 78 1.86 0.07 19.43
C LEU A 78 0.76 -0.98 19.24
N LEU A 79 0.87 -1.82 18.20
CA LEU A 79 -0.08 -2.90 17.94
C LEU A 79 0.00 -3.99 19.01
N ASN A 80 1.18 -4.22 19.59
CA ASN A 80 1.36 -5.25 20.61
C ASN A 80 0.58 -4.98 21.91
N PHE A 81 0.26 -3.71 22.22
CA PHE A 81 -0.65 -3.40 23.35
C PHE A 81 -2.03 -4.05 23.18
N GLY A 82 -2.47 -4.29 21.94
CA GLY A 82 -3.69 -5.04 21.64
C GLY A 82 -3.48 -6.55 21.47
N GLY A 83 -2.27 -7.06 21.69
CA GLY A 83 -1.94 -8.47 21.45
C GLY A 83 -2.30 -8.94 20.03
N VAL A 84 -2.93 -10.11 19.94
CA VAL A 84 -3.43 -10.67 18.67
C VAL A 84 -4.49 -9.77 18.04
N PHE A 85 -5.37 -9.17 18.84
CA PHE A 85 -6.41 -8.25 18.34
C PHE A 85 -5.80 -7.04 17.63
N GLY A 86 -4.65 -6.53 18.10
CA GLY A 86 -3.91 -5.46 17.41
C GLY A 86 -3.56 -5.83 15.98
N VAL A 87 -3.07 -7.04 15.75
CA VAL A 87 -2.73 -7.55 14.40
C VAL A 87 -3.97 -7.82 13.55
N GLN A 88 -5.06 -8.27 14.18
CA GLN A 88 -6.35 -8.46 13.50
C GLN A 88 -6.94 -7.14 13.00
N ALA A 89 -6.94 -6.10 13.85
CA ALA A 89 -7.53 -4.80 13.55
C ALA A 89 -6.67 -3.97 12.58
N MET A 90 -5.36 -4.21 12.53
CA MET A 90 -4.39 -3.47 11.70
C MET A 90 -4.82 -3.40 10.23
N THR A 91 -5.26 -4.50 9.63
CA THR A 91 -5.67 -4.52 8.21
C THR A 91 -6.90 -3.63 7.96
N GLY A 92 -7.92 -3.73 8.82
CA GLY A 92 -9.12 -2.89 8.72
C GLY A 92 -8.80 -1.40 8.85
N PHE A 93 -7.95 -1.04 9.82
CA PHE A 93 -7.49 0.35 9.96
C PHE A 93 -6.69 0.81 8.73
N ALA A 94 -5.74 0.01 8.24
CA ALA A 94 -4.95 0.36 7.06
C ALA A 94 -5.84 0.67 5.85
N ILE A 95 -6.83 -0.18 5.57
CA ILE A 95 -7.78 0.02 4.46
C ILE A 95 -8.64 1.27 4.68
N LEU A 96 -9.21 1.46 5.89
CA LEU A 96 -10.03 2.63 6.21
C LEU A 96 -9.25 3.94 6.02
N PHE A 97 -8.04 4.00 6.57
CA PHE A 97 -7.16 5.16 6.43
C PHE A 97 -6.72 5.36 4.98
N TRP A 98 -6.49 4.29 4.21
CA TRP A 98 -6.14 4.39 2.79
C TRP A 98 -7.28 4.97 1.97
N VAL A 99 -8.49 4.42 2.09
CA VAL A 99 -9.69 4.90 1.38
C VAL A 99 -9.98 6.34 1.76
N TRP A 100 -9.95 6.67 3.05
CA TRP A 100 -10.24 8.02 3.51
C TRP A 100 -9.19 9.02 3.02
N GLY A 101 -7.89 8.70 3.16
CA GLY A 101 -6.81 9.55 2.68
C GLY A 101 -6.89 9.76 1.16
N MET A 102 -7.18 8.70 0.41
CA MET A 102 -7.25 8.76 -1.05
C MET A 102 -8.46 9.57 -1.53
N TYR A 103 -9.62 9.41 -0.87
CA TYR A 103 -10.80 10.25 -1.12
C TYR A 103 -10.51 11.73 -0.85
N ARG A 104 -9.77 12.04 0.22
CA ARG A 104 -9.36 13.42 0.55
C ARG A 104 -8.38 13.98 -0.48
N LEU A 105 -7.39 13.18 -0.89
CA LEU A 105 -6.40 13.55 -1.91
C LEU A 105 -7.09 13.86 -3.25
N LEU A 106 -7.90 12.93 -3.77
CA LEU A 106 -8.64 13.15 -5.02
C LEU A 106 -9.66 14.29 -4.87
N GLY A 107 -10.26 14.47 -3.69
CA GLY A 107 -11.14 15.60 -3.39
C GLY A 107 -10.42 16.95 -3.46
N HIS A 108 -9.20 17.05 -2.94
CA HIS A 108 -8.38 18.26 -3.05
C HIS A 108 -7.95 18.50 -4.49
N ILE A 109 -7.50 17.48 -5.21
CA ILE A 109 -7.17 17.58 -6.64
C ILE A 109 -8.38 18.09 -7.43
N ASN A 110 -9.57 17.50 -7.21
CA ASN A 110 -10.81 17.93 -7.85
C ASN A 110 -11.14 19.40 -7.56
N ALA A 111 -10.95 19.86 -6.31
CA ALA A 111 -11.17 21.25 -5.92
C ALA A 111 -10.17 22.24 -6.55
N LEU A 112 -8.96 21.78 -6.85
CA LEU A 112 -7.94 22.56 -7.56
C LEU A 112 -8.15 22.58 -9.07
N THR A 113 -9.00 21.69 -9.59
CA THR A 113 -9.40 21.68 -10.99
C THR A 113 -10.72 22.41 -11.21
N ASP A 114 -10.92 22.88 -12.44
CA ASP A 114 -12.18 23.45 -12.88
C ASP A 114 -13.29 22.41 -13.16
N LEU A 115 -13.00 21.10 -13.00
CA LEU A 115 -13.86 20.02 -13.48
C LEU A 115 -15.00 19.65 -12.52
N ARG A 116 -14.83 19.90 -11.21
CA ARG A 116 -15.82 19.75 -10.13
C ARG A 116 -16.68 18.48 -10.23
N PHE A 117 -16.04 17.32 -10.09
CA PHE A 117 -16.73 16.03 -10.04
C PHE A 117 -17.61 15.86 -8.78
N PRO A 118 -18.73 15.11 -8.87
CA PRO A 118 -19.52 14.72 -7.71
C PRO A 118 -18.73 13.89 -6.70
N LYS A 119 -19.08 14.03 -5.41
CA LYS A 119 -18.42 13.27 -4.32
C LYS A 119 -18.53 11.76 -4.50
N ILE A 120 -19.66 11.26 -5.01
CA ILE A 120 -19.87 9.84 -5.26
C ILE A 120 -18.90 9.30 -6.33
N THR A 121 -18.65 10.04 -7.40
CA THR A 121 -17.65 9.71 -8.42
C THR A 121 -16.26 9.63 -7.82
N ILE A 122 -15.87 10.61 -6.99
CA ILE A 122 -14.56 10.64 -6.33
C ILE A 122 -14.40 9.42 -5.42
N LEU A 123 -15.44 9.09 -4.64
CA LEU A 123 -15.44 7.95 -3.74
C LEU A 123 -15.42 6.61 -4.50
N LEU A 124 -16.15 6.51 -5.62
CA LEU A 124 -16.12 5.34 -6.50
C LEU A 124 -14.72 5.12 -7.10
N VAL A 125 -14.12 6.16 -7.69
CA VAL A 125 -12.75 6.09 -8.24
C VAL A 125 -11.76 5.71 -7.14
N THR A 126 -11.93 6.26 -5.93
CA THR A 126 -11.13 5.89 -4.76
C THR A 126 -11.27 4.40 -4.44
N ALA A 127 -12.51 3.91 -4.32
CA ALA A 127 -12.77 2.51 -3.98
C ALA A 127 -12.20 1.56 -5.02
N ILE A 128 -12.35 1.86 -6.32
CA ILE A 128 -11.78 1.08 -7.43
C ILE A 128 -10.25 1.03 -7.33
N ILE A 129 -9.58 2.18 -7.17
CA ILE A 129 -8.12 2.24 -7.12
C ILE A 129 -7.58 1.45 -5.91
N VAL A 130 -8.15 1.66 -4.72
CA VAL A 130 -7.69 0.97 -3.51
C VAL A 130 -7.98 -0.53 -3.59
N TYR A 131 -9.19 -0.91 -4.01
CA TYR A 131 -9.57 -2.33 -4.14
C TYR A 131 -8.65 -3.07 -5.10
N TYR A 132 -8.44 -2.56 -6.32
CA TYR A 132 -7.59 -3.25 -7.29
C TYR A 132 -6.09 -3.16 -6.97
N SER A 133 -5.63 -2.14 -6.23
CA SER A 133 -4.25 -2.13 -5.72
C SER A 133 -4.01 -3.28 -4.74
N ILE A 134 -5.02 -3.64 -3.95
CA ILE A 134 -4.98 -4.75 -3.00
C ILE A 134 -5.19 -6.09 -3.73
N HIS A 135 -6.24 -6.20 -4.54
CA HIS A 135 -6.60 -7.45 -5.22
C HIS A 135 -5.48 -7.94 -6.16
N LEU A 136 -4.79 -7.01 -6.83
CA LEU A 136 -3.66 -7.31 -7.71
C LEU A 136 -2.30 -7.32 -6.99
N ALA A 137 -2.27 -7.25 -5.66
CA ALA A 137 -1.02 -7.36 -4.93
C ALA A 137 -0.40 -8.76 -5.17
N PRO A 138 0.85 -8.87 -5.66
CA PRO A 138 1.43 -10.16 -6.04
C PRO A 138 1.45 -11.20 -4.92
N HIS A 139 1.58 -10.72 -3.67
CA HIS A 139 1.37 -11.53 -2.48
C HIS A 139 0.48 -10.79 -1.48
N LEU A 140 -0.83 -10.80 -1.74
CA LEU A 140 -1.84 -10.20 -0.88
C LEU A 140 -1.63 -10.52 0.61
N TYR A 141 -1.38 -11.80 0.95
CA TYR A 141 -1.21 -12.19 2.34
C TYR A 141 -0.01 -11.53 3.02
N GLN A 142 1.17 -11.63 2.39
CA GLN A 142 2.36 -11.00 2.94
C GLN A 142 2.27 -9.47 2.95
N SER A 143 1.63 -8.85 1.96
CA SER A 143 1.55 -7.40 1.85
C SER A 143 0.52 -6.77 2.78
N LEU A 144 -0.55 -7.49 3.17
CA LEU A 144 -1.70 -6.88 3.86
C LEU A 144 -2.09 -7.57 5.18
N TYR A 145 -1.81 -8.86 5.34
CA TYR A 145 -2.28 -9.63 6.50
C TYR A 145 -1.14 -9.93 7.48
N TRP A 146 0.07 -10.15 6.98
CA TRP A 146 1.25 -10.29 7.82
C TRP A 146 1.76 -8.93 8.31
N ARG A 147 1.86 -8.71 9.64
CA ARG A 147 2.27 -7.41 10.22
C ARG A 147 3.64 -6.95 9.72
N SER A 148 4.64 -7.83 9.73
CA SER A 148 5.99 -7.52 9.24
C SER A 148 6.07 -7.34 7.71
N GLY A 149 4.99 -7.56 6.97
CA GLY A 149 4.89 -7.17 5.56
C GLY A 149 3.96 -5.98 5.30
N LEU A 150 2.83 -5.86 6.01
CA LEU A 150 1.94 -4.69 5.93
C LEU A 150 2.66 -3.41 6.32
N LEU A 151 3.32 -3.41 7.47
CA LEU A 151 3.98 -2.21 7.98
C LEU A 151 5.07 -1.68 7.02
N PRO A 152 6.02 -2.48 6.51
CA PRO A 152 7.03 -1.94 5.60
C PRO A 152 6.52 -1.59 4.20
N TYR A 153 5.43 -2.17 3.71
CA TYR A 153 5.08 -2.04 2.28
C TYR A 153 3.72 -1.38 2.02
N THR A 154 2.70 -1.69 2.80
CA THR A 154 1.37 -1.08 2.65
C THR A 154 1.26 0.22 3.46
N ALA A 155 1.78 0.26 4.69
CA ALA A 155 1.73 1.48 5.50
C ALA A 155 2.41 2.70 4.83
N PRO A 156 3.58 2.60 4.17
CA PRO A 156 4.15 3.74 3.45
C PRO A 156 3.22 4.28 2.35
N VAL A 157 2.44 3.41 1.69
CA VAL A 157 1.44 3.85 0.70
C VAL A 157 0.34 4.66 1.38
N VAL A 158 -0.22 4.14 2.48
CA VAL A 158 -1.27 4.83 3.25
C VAL A 158 -0.76 6.19 3.78
N PHE A 159 0.43 6.22 4.37
CA PHE A 159 1.05 7.45 4.86
C PHE A 159 1.36 8.42 3.72
N GLY A 160 1.90 7.95 2.60
CA GLY A 160 2.17 8.77 1.42
C GLY A 160 0.92 9.46 0.89
N VAL A 161 -0.20 8.74 0.78
CA VAL A 161 -1.50 9.30 0.40
C VAL A 161 -1.93 10.43 1.36
N TRP A 162 -1.77 10.22 2.68
CA TRP A 162 -2.08 11.24 3.68
C TRP A 162 -1.15 12.45 3.62
N VAL A 163 0.15 12.23 3.43
CA VAL A 163 1.13 13.32 3.24
C VAL A 163 0.69 14.21 2.09
N PHE A 164 0.33 13.65 0.93
CA PHE A 164 -0.15 14.45 -0.20
C PHE A 164 -1.51 15.10 0.04
N ALA A 165 -2.43 14.42 0.73
CA ALA A 165 -3.70 15.03 1.12
C ALA A 165 -3.49 16.27 2.00
N LEU A 166 -2.53 16.24 2.93
CA LEU A 166 -2.18 17.37 3.79
C LEU A 166 -1.39 18.44 3.03
N VAL A 167 -0.44 18.07 2.17
CA VAL A 167 0.31 19.02 1.32
C VAL A 167 -0.62 19.85 0.46
N LEU A 168 -1.68 19.25 -0.12
CA LEU A 168 -2.64 19.97 -0.98
C LEU A 168 -3.71 20.75 -0.22
N SER A 169 -3.92 20.46 1.07
CA SER A 169 -5.01 21.04 1.85
C SER A 169 -5.01 22.59 1.95
N PRO A 170 -3.85 23.30 2.03
CA PRO A 170 -3.83 24.76 2.14
C PRO A 170 -4.27 25.48 0.86
N ALA A 171 -4.22 24.80 -0.29
CA ALA A 171 -4.71 25.37 -1.54
C ALA A 171 -6.24 25.29 -1.69
N VAL A 172 -6.91 24.53 -0.82
CA VAL A 172 -8.37 24.31 -0.86
C VAL A 172 -9.07 24.94 0.35
N ARG A 173 -8.35 25.13 1.47
CA ARG A 173 -8.91 25.65 2.72
C ARG A 173 -7.94 26.66 3.33
N GLU A 174 -8.50 27.66 4.01
CA GLU A 174 -7.74 28.49 4.94
C GLU A 174 -7.27 27.62 6.11
N ALA A 175 -6.03 27.14 6.02
CA ALA A 175 -5.43 26.28 7.02
C ALA A 175 -4.42 27.06 7.85
N ARG A 176 -4.38 26.80 9.17
CA ARG A 176 -3.30 27.29 10.03
C ARG A 176 -1.99 26.65 9.58
N VAL A 177 -1.04 27.46 9.14
CA VAL A 177 0.15 27.00 8.43
C VAL A 177 1.03 26.11 9.30
N PHE A 178 1.30 26.51 10.55
CA PHE A 178 2.32 25.84 11.37
C PHE A 178 1.92 24.43 11.87
N PRO A 179 0.79 24.20 12.57
CA PRO A 179 0.48 22.87 13.11
C PRO A 179 0.31 21.81 12.02
N LEU A 180 -0.24 22.23 10.87
CA LEU A 180 -0.49 21.34 9.75
C LEU A 180 0.79 21.00 8.98
N ALA A 181 1.72 21.95 8.83
CA ALA A 181 3.04 21.67 8.26
C ALA A 181 3.84 20.71 9.15
N THR A 182 3.81 20.91 10.47
CA THR A 182 4.43 19.98 11.44
C THR A 182 3.83 18.59 11.35
N LEU A 183 2.50 18.46 11.33
CA LEU A 183 1.83 17.17 11.15
C LEU A 183 2.23 16.51 9.82
N THR A 184 2.31 17.28 8.74
CA THR A 184 2.75 16.78 7.43
C THR A 184 4.18 16.25 7.48
N GLY A 185 5.09 16.99 8.12
CA GLY A 185 6.47 16.56 8.34
C GLY A 185 6.58 15.30 9.18
N VAL A 186 5.84 15.22 10.30
CA VAL A 186 5.81 14.02 11.17
C VAL A 186 5.30 12.80 10.40
N LEU A 187 4.21 12.94 9.63
CA LEU A 187 3.71 11.83 8.82
C LEU A 187 4.66 11.44 7.69
N ALA A 188 5.36 12.39 7.06
CA ALA A 188 6.37 12.08 6.05
C ALA A 188 7.57 11.35 6.66
N PHE A 189 8.03 11.76 7.85
CA PHE A 189 9.10 11.10 8.57
C PHE A 189 8.71 9.66 8.98
N LEU A 190 7.53 9.50 9.57
CA LEU A 190 7.02 8.17 9.96
C LEU A 190 6.74 7.29 8.74
N GLY A 191 6.13 7.84 7.68
CA GLY A 191 5.88 7.14 6.43
C GLY A 191 7.17 6.65 5.76
N GLY A 192 8.21 7.48 5.79
CA GLY A 192 9.54 7.12 5.29
C GLY A 192 10.25 6.07 6.15
N GLY A 193 9.98 6.00 7.46
CA GLY A 193 10.65 5.06 8.37
C GLY A 193 10.18 3.59 8.29
N PHE A 194 9.19 3.29 7.45
CA PHE A 194 8.66 1.93 7.30
C PHE A 194 9.51 1.03 6.40
N SER A 195 10.03 1.58 5.30
CA SER A 195 10.95 0.86 4.40
C SER A 195 11.70 1.80 3.47
N GLU A 196 12.83 1.32 3.00
CA GLU A 196 13.69 1.97 2.01
C GLU A 196 12.91 2.20 0.70
N ALA A 197 12.21 1.17 0.22
CA ALA A 197 11.41 1.21 -1.02
C ALA A 197 10.26 2.22 -0.95
N GLY A 198 9.50 2.23 0.16
CA GLY A 198 8.41 3.18 0.36
C GLY A 198 8.92 4.62 0.45
N ASN A 199 10.02 4.84 1.16
CA ASN A 199 10.59 6.17 1.34
C ASN A 199 11.25 6.71 0.07
N ALA A 200 11.88 5.85 -0.75
CA ALA A 200 12.43 6.25 -2.03
C ALA A 200 11.34 6.77 -2.97
N ALA A 201 10.20 6.06 -3.05
CA ALA A 201 9.03 6.53 -3.80
C ALA A 201 8.47 7.84 -3.24
N LEU A 202 8.27 7.94 -1.92
CA LEU A 202 7.75 9.15 -1.24
C LEU A 202 8.66 10.37 -1.46
N THR A 203 9.96 10.19 -1.33
CA THR A 203 10.97 11.25 -1.55
C THR A 203 10.95 11.71 -3.01
N ALA A 204 10.89 10.78 -3.96
CA ALA A 204 10.87 11.09 -5.39
C ALA A 204 9.61 11.90 -5.78
N VAL A 205 8.42 11.48 -5.36
CA VAL A 205 7.16 12.21 -5.65
C VAL A 205 7.18 13.60 -5.00
N LEU A 206 7.69 13.74 -3.76
CA LEU A 206 7.78 15.03 -3.08
C LEU A 206 8.80 15.96 -3.75
N ALA A 207 9.96 15.44 -4.17
CA ALA A 207 10.97 16.22 -4.88
C ALA A 207 10.43 16.77 -6.20
N VAL A 208 9.76 15.93 -7.01
CA VAL A 208 9.12 16.36 -8.25
C VAL A 208 8.01 17.38 -7.97
N TYR A 209 7.22 17.19 -6.92
CA TYR A 209 6.17 18.14 -6.55
C TYR A 209 6.73 19.50 -6.09
N VAL A 210 7.83 19.52 -5.31
CA VAL A 210 8.53 20.75 -4.93
C VAL A 210 9.06 21.47 -6.18
N ILE A 211 9.70 20.74 -7.11
CA ILE A 211 10.17 21.30 -8.39
C ILE A 211 8.99 21.91 -9.16
N ALA A 212 7.87 21.21 -9.26
CA ALA A 212 6.67 21.72 -9.91
C ALA A 212 6.16 23.01 -9.24
N CYS A 213 6.07 23.05 -7.91
CA CYS A 213 5.68 24.26 -7.18
C CYS A 213 6.63 25.44 -7.44
N LEU A 214 7.94 25.19 -7.54
CA LEU A 214 8.93 26.22 -7.86
C LEU A 214 8.77 26.74 -9.31
N MET A 215 8.57 25.84 -10.28
CA MET A 215 8.30 26.20 -11.68
C MET A 215 7.00 27.00 -11.82
N PHE A 216 5.98 26.66 -11.03
CA PHE A 216 4.66 27.31 -11.05
C PHE A 216 4.46 28.30 -9.90
N ARG A 217 5.52 28.87 -9.31
CA ARG A 217 5.46 29.75 -8.11
C ARG A 217 4.56 30.98 -8.23
N ARG A 218 4.14 31.36 -9.44
CA ARG A 218 3.18 32.45 -9.68
C ARG A 218 1.72 32.02 -9.45
N ARG A 219 1.43 30.72 -9.43
CA ARG A 219 0.10 30.16 -9.17
C ARG A 219 -0.17 30.12 -7.66
N GLU A 220 -1.41 30.39 -7.27
CA GLU A 220 -1.83 30.39 -5.86
C GLU A 220 -1.65 29.03 -5.19
N TRP A 221 -2.07 27.95 -5.85
CA TRP A 221 -1.91 26.59 -5.31
C TRP A 221 -0.44 26.24 -5.04
N ALA A 222 0.48 26.65 -5.92
CA ALA A 222 1.90 26.37 -5.76
C ALA A 222 2.47 27.12 -4.55
N ARG A 223 2.13 28.40 -4.39
CA ARG A 223 2.55 29.21 -3.24
C ARG A 223 1.99 28.66 -1.92
N ALA A 224 0.73 28.24 -1.92
CA ALA A 224 0.05 27.75 -0.72
C ALA A 224 0.62 26.39 -0.26
N THR A 225 0.98 25.51 -1.19
CA THR A 225 1.40 24.13 -0.87
C THR A 225 2.91 23.95 -0.75
N LEU A 226 3.73 24.84 -1.33
CA LEU A 226 5.19 24.74 -1.32
C LEU A 226 5.80 24.58 0.08
N PRO A 227 5.41 25.36 1.13
CA PRO A 227 5.99 25.19 2.45
C PRO A 227 5.77 23.79 3.03
N PHE A 228 4.58 23.23 2.82
CA PHE A 228 4.21 21.89 3.30
C PHE A 228 4.97 20.81 2.54
N ALA A 229 5.11 20.96 1.22
CA ALA A 229 5.87 20.05 0.38
C ALA A 229 7.36 20.03 0.75
N VAL A 230 7.96 21.20 1.04
CA VAL A 230 9.35 21.31 1.48
C VAL A 230 9.54 20.65 2.85
N VAL A 231 8.66 20.92 3.82
CA VAL A 231 8.72 20.27 5.15
C VAL A 231 8.59 18.75 5.03
N ALA A 232 7.65 18.26 4.21
CA ALA A 232 7.48 16.83 3.95
C ALA A 232 8.73 16.22 3.29
N LEU A 233 9.30 16.89 2.29
CA LEU A 233 10.50 16.42 1.58
C LEU A 233 11.70 16.32 2.54
N LEU A 234 11.96 17.36 3.33
CA LEU A 234 13.03 17.36 4.32
C LEU A 234 12.84 16.24 5.34
N ALA A 235 11.61 16.02 5.82
CA ALA A 235 11.29 14.93 6.73
C ALA A 235 11.50 13.54 6.09
N SER A 236 11.12 13.34 4.83
CA SER A 236 11.33 12.08 4.08
C SER A 236 12.82 11.79 3.88
N VAL A 237 13.62 12.81 3.55
CA VAL A 237 15.09 12.72 3.43
C VAL A 237 15.72 12.39 4.78
N SER A 238 15.28 13.04 5.87
CA SER A 238 15.74 12.70 7.23
C SER A 238 15.40 11.27 7.60
N ALA A 239 14.20 10.77 7.25
CA ALA A 239 13.85 9.37 7.47
C ALA A 239 14.76 8.42 6.67
N MET A 240 15.15 8.80 5.45
CA MET A 240 16.10 8.00 4.65
C MET A 240 17.47 7.95 5.31
N ALA A 241 17.95 9.09 5.80
CA ALA A 241 19.22 9.16 6.53
C ALA A 241 19.21 8.27 7.78
N VAL A 242 18.10 8.23 8.52
CA VAL A 242 17.93 7.33 9.67
C VAL A 242 17.90 5.85 9.23
N LEU A 243 17.20 5.49 8.15
CA LEU A 243 17.24 4.11 7.65
C LEU A 243 18.66 3.66 7.28
N ILE A 244 19.41 4.54 6.62
CA ILE A 244 20.79 4.27 6.17
C ILE A 244 21.75 4.16 7.36
N ALA A 245 21.63 5.05 8.35
CA ALA A 245 22.56 5.12 9.49
C ALA A 245 22.39 3.97 10.51
N SER A 246 21.49 3.02 10.29
CA SER A 246 21.28 1.91 11.21
C SER A 246 22.38 0.85 11.08
N PRO A 247 22.96 0.35 12.19
CA PRO A 247 23.94 -0.74 12.16
C PRO A 247 23.42 -2.03 11.49
N THR A 248 22.11 -2.27 11.55
CA THR A 248 21.45 -3.40 10.88
C THR A 248 21.51 -3.25 9.36
N THR A 249 21.50 -2.03 8.83
CA THR A 249 21.66 -1.78 7.38
C THR A 249 23.07 -2.15 6.94
N ASP A 250 24.10 -1.71 7.67
CA ASP A 250 25.50 -2.06 7.37
C ASP A 250 25.74 -3.57 7.45
N TYR A 251 25.23 -4.23 8.49
CA TYR A 251 25.29 -5.69 8.62
C TYR A 251 24.64 -6.40 7.44
N ARG A 252 23.46 -5.97 7.01
CA ARG A 252 22.73 -6.57 5.88
C ARG A 252 23.42 -6.33 4.55
N LEU A 253 24.01 -5.15 4.32
CA LEU A 253 24.80 -4.89 3.12
C LEU A 253 25.99 -5.86 3.01
N GLY A 254 26.59 -6.26 4.13
CA GLY A 254 27.64 -7.27 4.15
C GLY A 254 27.20 -8.70 3.80
N LEU A 255 25.90 -8.98 3.69
CA LEU A 255 25.35 -10.28 3.30
C LEU A 255 25.09 -10.41 1.78
N TYR A 256 25.10 -9.29 1.05
CA TYR A 256 24.85 -9.25 -0.40
C TYR A 256 26.16 -9.00 -1.17
N GLU A 257 26.08 -9.20 -2.48
CA GLU A 257 27.17 -8.83 -3.38
C GLU A 257 27.36 -7.30 -3.43
N ALA A 258 28.48 -6.86 -4.00
CA ALA A 258 28.75 -5.44 -4.17
C ALA A 258 27.63 -4.76 -4.99
N PRO A 259 27.12 -3.58 -4.57
CA PRO A 259 26.10 -2.86 -5.31
C PRO A 259 26.51 -2.59 -6.77
N PRO A 260 25.55 -2.53 -7.70
CA PRO A 260 25.84 -2.26 -9.10
C PRO A 260 26.50 -0.89 -9.28
N GLY A 261 27.44 -0.80 -10.23
CA GLY A 261 28.13 0.44 -10.55
C GLY A 261 27.23 1.52 -11.16
N LEU A 262 27.75 2.74 -11.30
CA LEU A 262 26.99 3.92 -11.78
C LEU A 262 26.34 3.75 -13.16
N THR A 263 26.90 2.91 -14.03
CA THR A 263 26.36 2.62 -15.37
C THR A 263 25.36 1.46 -15.35
N GLU A 264 25.58 0.47 -14.49
CA GLU A 264 24.74 -0.71 -14.40
C GLU A 264 23.45 -0.45 -13.64
N PHE A 265 23.51 0.35 -12.57
CA PHE A 265 22.34 0.66 -11.74
C PHE A 265 21.17 1.26 -12.56
N PRO A 266 21.34 2.31 -13.39
CA PRO A 266 20.24 2.84 -14.20
C PRO A 266 19.71 1.82 -15.22
N ARG A 267 20.59 0.95 -15.76
CA ARG A 267 20.21 -0.11 -16.72
C ARG A 267 19.31 -1.15 -16.04
N LEU A 268 19.74 -1.68 -14.90
CA LEU A 268 18.95 -2.65 -14.12
C LEU A 268 17.65 -2.02 -13.61
N LEU A 269 17.70 -0.77 -13.17
CA LEU A 269 16.51 -0.06 -12.71
C LEU A 269 15.47 0.09 -13.82
N PHE A 270 15.89 0.49 -15.02
CA PHE A 270 15.01 0.57 -16.18
C PHE A 270 14.48 -0.81 -16.57
N TYR A 271 15.36 -1.81 -16.66
CA TYR A 271 15.00 -3.19 -17.02
C TYR A 271 13.94 -3.76 -16.08
N HIS A 272 14.18 -3.73 -14.77
CA HIS A 272 13.23 -4.27 -13.79
C HIS A 272 11.93 -3.47 -13.68
N THR A 273 11.99 -2.15 -13.89
CA THR A 273 10.76 -1.32 -13.96
C THR A 273 9.92 -1.71 -15.17
N TYR A 274 10.55 -1.84 -16.34
CA TYR A 274 9.88 -2.27 -17.57
C TYR A 274 9.34 -3.70 -17.43
N GLU A 275 10.17 -4.63 -16.93
CA GLU A 275 9.81 -6.01 -16.67
C GLU A 275 8.57 -6.09 -15.78
N PHE A 276 8.53 -5.34 -14.66
CA PHE A 276 7.34 -5.29 -13.82
C PHE A 276 6.11 -4.78 -14.56
N LEU A 277 6.21 -3.68 -15.30
CA LEU A 277 5.06 -3.12 -16.03
C LEU A 277 4.55 -4.07 -17.12
N ALA A 278 5.46 -4.71 -17.85
CA ALA A 278 5.15 -5.66 -18.89
C ALA A 278 4.51 -6.94 -18.31
N LEU A 279 5.16 -7.57 -17.33
CA LEU A 279 4.65 -8.79 -16.69
C LEU A 279 3.32 -8.53 -16.00
N ASN A 280 3.16 -7.44 -15.27
CA ASN A 280 1.90 -7.11 -14.59
C ASN A 280 0.75 -6.97 -15.59
N ALA A 281 0.97 -6.29 -16.73
CA ALA A 281 -0.02 -6.19 -17.78
C ALA A 281 -0.34 -7.55 -18.45
N LEU A 282 0.66 -8.44 -18.57
CA LEU A 282 0.54 -9.74 -19.23
C LEU A 282 0.01 -10.86 -18.33
N ASP A 283 0.21 -10.78 -17.02
CA ASP A 283 -0.19 -11.80 -16.05
C ASP A 283 -1.72 -11.78 -15.84
N MET A 284 -2.32 -10.59 -15.84
CA MET A 284 -3.78 -10.42 -15.67
C MET A 284 -4.38 -9.45 -16.70
N PRO A 285 -4.31 -9.76 -18.00
CA PRO A 285 -4.68 -8.81 -19.06
C PRO A 285 -6.17 -8.48 -19.02
N LEU A 286 -7.02 -9.46 -18.66
CA LEU A 286 -8.46 -9.26 -18.51
C LEU A 286 -8.75 -8.26 -17.38
N THR A 287 -8.17 -8.45 -16.20
CA THR A 287 -8.40 -7.58 -15.04
C THR A 287 -7.95 -6.15 -15.33
N HIS A 288 -6.77 -5.96 -15.95
CA HIS A 288 -6.30 -4.64 -16.36
C HIS A 288 -7.22 -3.98 -17.39
N THR A 289 -7.67 -4.73 -18.41
CA THR A 289 -8.65 -4.24 -19.40
C THR A 289 -9.94 -3.79 -18.73
N ILE A 290 -10.40 -4.51 -17.71
CA ILE A 290 -11.63 -4.19 -16.98
C ILE A 290 -11.43 -2.97 -16.09
N ILE A 291 -10.30 -2.82 -15.40
CA ILE A 291 -9.98 -1.61 -14.65
C ILE A 291 -9.97 -0.39 -15.56
N PHE A 292 -9.26 -0.50 -16.70
CA PHE A 292 -9.18 0.57 -17.69
C PHE A 292 -10.54 0.95 -18.22
N GLY A 293 -11.31 -0.03 -18.71
CA GLY A 293 -12.64 0.24 -19.25
C GLY A 293 -13.60 0.78 -18.19
N THR A 294 -13.56 0.28 -16.95
CA THR A 294 -14.37 0.80 -15.84
C THR A 294 -14.07 2.28 -15.60
N LEU A 295 -12.80 2.65 -15.41
CA LEU A 295 -12.42 4.03 -15.13
C LEU A 295 -12.60 4.96 -16.33
N LEU A 296 -12.41 4.45 -17.56
CA LEU A 296 -12.73 5.15 -18.80
C LEU A 296 -14.23 5.45 -18.89
N LEU A 297 -15.09 4.48 -18.62
CA LEU A 297 -16.55 4.67 -18.64
C LEU A 297 -17.02 5.63 -17.55
N VAL A 298 -16.46 5.53 -16.33
CA VAL A 298 -16.73 6.50 -15.25
C VAL A 298 -16.30 7.91 -15.65
N GLY A 299 -15.12 8.06 -16.25
CA GLY A 299 -14.64 9.35 -16.77
C GLY A 299 -15.54 9.92 -17.88
N ALA A 300 -15.98 9.06 -18.81
CA ALA A 300 -16.90 9.45 -19.89
C ALA A 300 -18.28 9.87 -19.36
N LEU A 301 -18.85 9.14 -18.40
CA LEU A 301 -20.12 9.53 -17.76
C LEU A 301 -19.96 10.83 -16.96
N SER A 302 -18.80 11.04 -16.32
CA SER A 302 -18.49 12.26 -15.57
C SER A 302 -18.39 13.50 -16.46
N ALA A 303 -17.89 13.35 -17.69
CA ALA A 303 -17.80 14.46 -18.65
C ALA A 303 -19.17 15.07 -19.00
N SER A 304 -20.25 14.29 -18.96
CA SER A 304 -21.61 14.81 -19.20
C SER A 304 -22.07 15.83 -18.15
N LEU A 305 -21.41 15.88 -16.99
CA LEU A 305 -21.73 16.77 -15.87
C LEU A 305 -20.96 18.09 -15.92
N THR A 306 -19.92 18.19 -16.75
CA THR A 306 -19.02 19.35 -16.80
C THR A 306 -19.18 20.10 -18.12
N ALA A 307 -19.43 21.41 -18.05
CA ALA A 307 -19.58 22.27 -19.22
C ALA A 307 -18.25 22.61 -19.92
N LYS A 308 -17.12 22.52 -19.21
CA LYS A 308 -15.79 22.86 -19.73
C LYS A 308 -15.20 21.71 -20.55
N ARG A 309 -14.71 22.05 -21.75
CA ARG A 309 -14.02 21.10 -22.65
C ARG A 309 -12.50 21.32 -22.56
N PRO A 310 -11.71 20.34 -22.10
CA PRO A 310 -10.27 20.42 -22.22
C PRO A 310 -9.88 20.35 -23.70
N LYS A 311 -8.85 21.09 -24.09
CA LYS A 311 -8.27 20.99 -25.43
C LYS A 311 -7.58 19.62 -25.56
N ALA A 312 -7.75 18.94 -26.70
CA ALA A 312 -7.17 17.63 -26.95
C ALA A 312 -5.64 17.57 -26.66
N GLY A 313 -4.89 18.60 -27.07
CA GLY A 313 -3.45 18.68 -26.79
C GLY A 313 -3.10 18.74 -25.30
N THR A 314 -3.94 19.39 -24.48
CA THR A 314 -3.74 19.44 -23.03
C THR A 314 -4.02 18.08 -22.39
N SER A 315 -5.03 17.36 -22.86
CA SER A 315 -5.32 16.00 -22.39
C SER A 315 -4.20 15.02 -22.75
N LEU A 316 -3.68 15.09 -23.98
CA LEU A 316 -2.55 14.24 -24.40
C LEU A 316 -1.30 14.51 -23.56
N LEU A 317 -0.96 15.79 -23.34
CA LEU A 317 0.16 16.16 -22.48
C LEU A 317 -0.02 15.65 -21.05
N ALA A 318 -1.23 15.76 -20.49
CA ALA A 318 -1.52 15.25 -19.15
C ALA A 318 -1.37 13.73 -19.07
N VAL A 319 -1.89 12.99 -20.07
CA VAL A 319 -1.74 11.53 -20.16
C VAL A 319 -0.27 11.12 -20.25
N SER A 320 0.50 11.76 -21.14
CA SER A 320 1.94 11.48 -21.27
C SER A 320 2.70 11.81 -19.99
N ALA A 321 2.38 12.93 -19.33
CA ALA A 321 3.00 13.30 -18.06
C ALA A 321 2.68 12.28 -16.95
N ILE A 322 1.43 11.80 -16.86
CA ILE A 322 1.06 10.76 -15.89
C ILE A 322 1.81 9.47 -16.17
N ALA A 323 1.91 9.04 -17.44
CA ALA A 323 2.61 7.81 -17.80
C ALA A 323 4.11 7.86 -17.42
N VAL A 324 4.79 8.95 -17.78
CA VAL A 324 6.22 9.16 -17.44
C VAL A 324 6.40 9.23 -15.92
N PHE A 325 5.51 9.94 -15.23
CA PHE A 325 5.59 10.07 -13.77
C PHE A 325 5.35 8.73 -13.07
N THR A 326 4.37 7.95 -13.50
CA THR A 326 4.12 6.60 -12.98
C THR A 326 5.33 5.69 -13.17
N PHE A 327 5.94 5.69 -14.36
CA PHE A 327 7.16 4.93 -14.62
C PHE A 327 8.28 5.34 -13.65
N ALA A 328 8.52 6.65 -13.51
CA ALA A 328 9.56 7.17 -12.62
C ALA A 328 9.32 6.83 -11.14
N LEU A 329 8.07 6.85 -10.67
CA LEU A 329 7.75 6.49 -9.29
C LEU A 329 7.86 4.99 -9.03
N VAL A 330 7.47 4.14 -9.99
CA VAL A 330 7.69 2.69 -9.90
C VAL A 330 9.19 2.42 -9.83
N ALA A 331 9.99 3.04 -10.71
CA ALA A 331 11.44 2.95 -10.66
C ALA A 331 12.00 3.40 -9.31
N ALA A 332 11.54 4.53 -8.76
CA ALA A 332 11.96 5.00 -7.44
C ALA A 332 11.68 3.97 -6.33
N SER A 333 10.53 3.27 -6.38
CA SER A 333 10.23 2.21 -5.41
C SER A 333 11.12 0.97 -5.54
N PHE A 334 11.66 0.72 -6.74
CA PHE A 334 12.54 -0.43 -7.02
C PHE A 334 14.01 -0.13 -6.75
N ALA A 335 14.40 1.15 -6.74
CA ALA A 335 15.79 1.58 -6.57
C ALA A 335 16.52 0.91 -5.39
N PRO A 336 15.94 0.77 -4.18
CA PRO A 336 16.63 0.10 -3.09
C PRO A 336 16.90 -1.39 -3.33
N SER A 337 15.95 -2.13 -3.90
CA SER A 337 16.15 -3.55 -4.22
C SER A 337 17.14 -3.74 -5.36
N VAL A 338 17.10 -2.88 -6.39
CA VAL A 338 18.08 -2.93 -7.47
C VAL A 338 19.48 -2.59 -6.96
N TYR A 339 19.60 -1.67 -6.01
CA TYR A 339 20.88 -1.29 -5.41
C TYR A 339 21.46 -2.39 -4.51
N ILE A 340 20.64 -3.06 -3.70
CA ILE A 340 21.11 -4.05 -2.71
C ILE A 340 21.17 -5.47 -3.29
N GLU A 341 20.15 -5.87 -4.05
CA GLU A 341 19.93 -7.25 -4.49
C GLU A 341 20.20 -7.44 -5.99
N SER A 342 20.40 -6.36 -6.75
CA SER A 342 20.50 -6.39 -8.22
C SER A 342 19.33 -7.14 -8.89
N SER A 343 18.16 -7.14 -8.24
CA SER A 343 16.99 -7.90 -8.65
C SER A 343 15.68 -7.12 -8.47
N LEU A 344 14.59 -7.69 -8.99
CA LEU A 344 13.25 -7.23 -8.65
C LEU A 344 13.02 -7.30 -7.14
N PRO A 345 12.27 -6.35 -6.53
CA PRO A 345 11.86 -6.49 -5.14
C PRO A 345 11.09 -7.79 -4.90
N ALA A 346 11.20 -8.31 -3.67
CA ALA A 346 10.36 -9.40 -3.21
C ALA A 346 8.88 -9.12 -3.50
N LEU A 347 8.12 -10.15 -3.87
CA LEU A 347 6.72 -10.02 -4.30
C LEU A 347 5.83 -9.22 -3.32
N ARG A 348 6.06 -9.36 -2.00
CA ARG A 348 5.36 -8.59 -0.95
C ARG A 348 5.63 -7.08 -0.99
N ALA A 349 6.80 -6.66 -1.45
CA ALA A 349 7.20 -5.26 -1.53
C ALA A 349 6.62 -4.56 -2.77
N ARG A 350 6.24 -5.34 -3.79
CA ARG A 350 5.71 -4.82 -5.06
C ARG A 350 4.34 -4.16 -4.93
N ILE A 351 3.65 -4.25 -3.80
CA ILE A 351 2.38 -3.53 -3.57
C ILE A 351 2.56 -2.00 -3.69
N ILE A 352 3.74 -1.45 -3.38
CA ILE A 352 4.05 -0.03 -3.58
C ILE A 352 3.98 0.33 -5.07
N ALA A 353 4.70 -0.43 -5.89
CA ALA A 353 4.69 -0.26 -7.35
C ALA A 353 3.30 -0.57 -7.96
N GLN A 354 2.60 -1.58 -7.44
CA GLN A 354 1.24 -1.93 -7.86
C GLN A 354 0.30 -0.75 -7.66
N PHE A 355 0.30 -0.13 -6.47
CA PHE A 355 -0.54 1.04 -6.21
C PHE A 355 -0.20 2.20 -7.15
N LEU A 356 1.08 2.53 -7.32
CA LEU A 356 1.53 3.61 -8.20
C LEU A 356 1.10 3.37 -9.66
N PHE A 357 1.21 2.13 -10.12
CA PHE A 357 0.77 1.71 -11.44
C PHE A 357 -0.75 1.81 -11.58
N ILE A 358 -1.53 1.20 -10.69
CA ILE A 358 -3.01 1.25 -10.75
C ILE A 358 -3.55 2.68 -10.65
N LEU A 359 -2.92 3.52 -9.82
CA LEU A 359 -3.26 4.94 -9.74
C LEU A 359 -3.00 5.66 -11.07
N GLY A 360 -1.79 5.54 -11.63
CA GLY A 360 -1.44 6.18 -12.90
C GLY A 360 -2.28 5.69 -14.08
N TYR A 361 -2.38 4.37 -14.20
CA TYR A 361 -3.18 3.68 -15.21
C TYR A 361 -4.65 4.08 -15.13
N GLY A 362 -5.20 4.12 -13.92
CA GLY A 362 -6.58 4.53 -13.68
C GLY A 362 -6.84 6.00 -13.98
N LEU A 363 -5.92 6.90 -13.64
CA LEU A 363 -6.02 8.32 -13.97
C LEU A 363 -5.97 8.56 -15.48
N ILE A 364 -5.09 7.84 -16.21
CA ILE A 364 -5.03 7.88 -17.67
C ILE A 364 -6.36 7.42 -18.27
N ALA A 365 -6.89 6.27 -17.81
CA ALA A 365 -8.16 5.73 -18.28
C ALA A 365 -9.31 6.73 -18.07
N PHE A 366 -9.42 7.29 -16.86
CA PHE A 366 -10.43 8.27 -16.50
C PHE A 366 -10.34 9.53 -17.36
N LEU A 367 -9.15 10.11 -17.53
CA LEU A 367 -8.94 11.31 -18.34
C LEU A 367 -9.18 11.05 -19.83
N ALA A 368 -8.83 9.88 -20.34
CA ALA A 368 -9.10 9.46 -21.70
C ALA A 368 -10.61 9.37 -21.95
N GLY A 369 -11.35 8.71 -21.07
CA GLY A 369 -12.81 8.63 -21.13
C GLY A 369 -13.49 10.00 -21.06
N PHE A 370 -13.04 10.83 -20.10
CA PHE A 370 -13.53 12.20 -19.96
C PHE A 370 -13.29 13.03 -21.23
N SER A 371 -12.08 12.97 -21.78
CA SER A 371 -11.70 13.74 -22.98
C SER A 371 -12.42 13.24 -24.23
N LEU A 372 -12.52 11.92 -24.43
CA LEU A 372 -13.20 11.32 -25.57
C LEU A 372 -14.67 11.74 -25.63
N ARG A 373 -15.36 11.73 -24.48
CA ARG A 373 -16.76 12.15 -24.39
C ARG A 373 -16.96 13.60 -24.82
N GLN A 374 -16.02 14.50 -24.49
CA GLN A 374 -16.12 15.92 -24.85
C GLN A 374 -16.00 16.18 -26.36
N HIS A 375 -15.40 15.26 -27.11
CA HIS A 375 -15.26 15.34 -28.56
C HIS A 375 -16.38 14.61 -29.31
N VAL A 376 -16.97 13.56 -28.71
CA VAL A 376 -18.03 12.75 -29.32
C VAL A 376 -19.39 13.03 -28.65
N HIS A 377 -20.15 13.97 -29.23
CA HIS A 377 -21.48 14.38 -28.74
C HIS A 377 -22.60 13.48 -29.26
N TRP A 378 -22.84 12.36 -28.58
CA TRP A 378 -24.01 11.52 -28.85
C TRP A 378 -24.92 11.46 -27.61
N GLN A 379 -26.09 12.11 -27.67
CA GLN A 379 -27.02 12.24 -26.53
C GLN A 379 -27.69 10.92 -26.09
N ARG A 380 -27.64 9.86 -26.91
CA ARG A 380 -28.23 8.54 -26.60
C ARG A 380 -27.23 7.55 -25.98
N THR A 381 -25.95 7.88 -25.89
CA THR A 381 -24.92 6.91 -25.46
C THR A 381 -24.79 6.74 -23.96
N ASP A 382 -25.23 7.68 -23.11
CA ASP A 382 -25.02 7.56 -21.65
C ASP A 382 -25.69 6.31 -21.06
N ARG A 383 -26.85 5.90 -21.61
CA ARG A 383 -27.52 4.66 -21.21
C ARG A 383 -26.69 3.43 -21.58
N VAL A 384 -26.12 3.42 -22.79
CA VAL A 384 -25.27 2.33 -23.26
C VAL A 384 -24.01 2.27 -22.41
N LEU A 385 -23.35 3.41 -22.17
CA LEU A 385 -22.15 3.50 -21.32
C LEU A 385 -22.44 3.02 -19.88
N ALA A 386 -23.58 3.39 -19.29
CA ALA A 386 -23.97 2.93 -17.96
C ALA A 386 -24.24 1.41 -17.92
N VAL A 387 -24.90 0.85 -18.94
CA VAL A 387 -25.12 -0.60 -19.05
C VAL A 387 -23.79 -1.34 -19.21
N VAL A 388 -22.90 -0.85 -20.08
CA VAL A 388 -21.56 -1.44 -20.26
C VAL A 388 -20.76 -1.33 -18.96
N LEU A 389 -20.85 -0.21 -18.24
CA LEU A 389 -20.19 -0.06 -16.93
C LEU A 389 -20.70 -1.08 -15.91
N ILE A 390 -22.01 -1.34 -15.87
CA ILE A 390 -22.60 -2.38 -15.01
C ILE A 390 -22.10 -3.78 -15.41
N LEU A 391 -21.93 -4.06 -16.70
CA LEU A 391 -21.32 -5.32 -17.16
C LEU A 391 -19.86 -5.45 -16.70
N PHE A 392 -19.10 -4.35 -16.71
CA PHE A 392 -17.72 -4.35 -16.18
C PHE A 392 -17.69 -4.59 -14.66
N TYR A 393 -18.68 -4.09 -13.92
CA TYR A 393 -18.83 -4.42 -12.50
C TYR A 393 -19.12 -5.90 -12.24
N ALA A 394 -19.65 -6.67 -13.21
CA ALA A 394 -19.83 -8.11 -13.03
C ALA A 394 -18.50 -8.83 -12.79
N HIS A 395 -17.42 -8.39 -13.43
CA HIS A 395 -16.08 -8.91 -13.13
C HIS A 395 -15.55 -8.42 -11.78
N GLY A 396 -15.88 -7.18 -11.39
CA GLY A 396 -15.65 -6.71 -10.02
C GLY A 396 -16.30 -7.64 -9.00
N ALA A 397 -17.57 -8.01 -9.21
CA ALA A 397 -18.28 -8.97 -8.37
C ALA A 397 -17.64 -10.36 -8.36
N TYR A 398 -17.16 -10.83 -9.53
CA TYR A 398 -16.40 -12.08 -9.62
C TYR A 398 -15.10 -12.03 -8.80
N SER A 399 -14.31 -10.94 -8.88
CA SER A 399 -13.10 -10.78 -8.08
C SER A 399 -13.39 -10.76 -6.56
N VAL A 400 -14.49 -10.10 -6.14
CA VAL A 400 -14.93 -10.12 -4.73
C VAL A 400 -15.32 -11.53 -4.30
N ALA A 401 -15.99 -12.30 -5.17
CA ALA A 401 -16.35 -13.69 -4.89
C ALA A 401 -15.10 -14.59 -4.77
N LEU A 402 -14.07 -14.37 -5.60
CA LEU A 402 -12.78 -15.06 -5.47
C LEU A 402 -12.10 -14.75 -4.13
N ASP A 403 -12.13 -13.50 -3.68
CA ASP A 403 -11.59 -13.13 -2.37
C ASP A 403 -12.42 -13.73 -1.23
N ALA A 404 -13.74 -13.86 -1.39
CA ALA A 404 -14.61 -14.50 -0.40
C ALA A 404 -14.31 -16.01 -0.28
N GLY A 405 -13.90 -16.65 -1.37
CA GLY A 405 -13.45 -18.04 -1.37
C GLY A 405 -12.21 -18.30 -0.48
N LYS A 406 -11.50 -17.26 -0.03
CA LYS A 406 -10.35 -17.38 0.88
C LYS A 406 -10.75 -17.48 2.36
N ILE A 407 -12.01 -17.22 2.71
CA ILE A 407 -12.49 -17.25 4.10
C ILE A 407 -12.20 -18.60 4.78
N PRO A 408 -12.57 -19.77 4.20
CA PRO A 408 -12.34 -21.06 4.88
C PRO A 408 -10.86 -21.32 5.15
N LEU A 409 -10.00 -21.03 4.17
CA LEU A 409 -8.55 -21.19 4.29
C LEU A 409 -7.99 -20.36 5.45
N TYR A 410 -8.40 -19.10 5.56
CA TYR A 410 -7.89 -18.19 6.59
C TYR A 410 -8.43 -18.56 7.97
N ALA A 411 -9.70 -18.97 8.04
CA ALA A 411 -10.34 -19.42 9.27
C ALA A 411 -9.69 -20.70 9.83
N GLU A 412 -9.48 -21.70 8.98
CA GLU A 412 -8.80 -22.95 9.36
C GLU A 412 -7.40 -22.66 9.90
N ARG A 413 -6.63 -21.82 9.21
CA ARG A 413 -5.27 -21.48 9.66
C ARG A 413 -5.26 -20.74 10.99
N ALA A 414 -6.20 -19.83 11.21
CA ALA A 414 -6.32 -19.13 12.48
C ALA A 414 -6.65 -20.11 13.62
N MET A 415 -7.56 -21.05 13.37
CA MET A 415 -7.94 -22.10 14.32
C MET A 415 -6.74 -23.00 14.69
N VAL A 416 -5.99 -23.50 13.70
CA VAL A 416 -4.79 -24.32 13.95
C VAL A 416 -3.73 -23.54 14.71
N TRP A 417 -3.58 -22.24 14.44
CA TRP A 417 -2.68 -21.38 15.21
C TRP A 417 -3.15 -21.22 16.66
N ASP A 418 -4.45 -21.00 16.88
CA ASP A 418 -5.03 -20.82 18.22
C ASP A 418 -4.91 -22.11 19.05
N GLU A 419 -5.15 -23.27 18.44
CA GLU A 419 -4.93 -24.59 19.06
C GLU A 419 -3.48 -24.78 19.47
N ARG A 420 -2.54 -24.45 18.58
CA ARG A 420 -1.10 -24.55 18.87
C ARG A 420 -0.64 -23.58 19.95
N ASP A 421 -1.11 -22.34 19.95
CA ASP A 421 -0.79 -21.36 21.00
C ASP A 421 -1.25 -21.87 22.37
N LEU A 422 -2.45 -22.46 22.43
CA LEU A 422 -2.99 -23.08 23.65
C LEU A 422 -2.15 -24.27 24.10
N GLU A 423 -1.79 -25.18 23.19
CA GLU A 423 -0.95 -26.35 23.48
C GLU A 423 0.39 -25.95 24.10
N ILE A 424 1.06 -24.93 23.54
CA ILE A 424 2.35 -24.43 24.04
C ILE A 424 2.20 -23.87 25.46
N ARG A 425 1.15 -23.08 25.70
CA ARG A 425 0.90 -22.48 27.03
C ARG A 425 0.59 -23.54 28.08
N GLN A 426 -0.26 -24.51 27.75
CA GLN A 426 -0.60 -25.62 28.66
C GLN A 426 0.63 -26.48 28.98
N SER A 427 1.46 -26.78 27.97
CA SER A 427 2.71 -27.53 28.17
C SER A 427 3.65 -26.80 29.13
N LYS A 428 3.81 -25.48 28.96
CA LYS A 428 4.59 -24.65 29.88
C LYS A 428 4.04 -24.67 31.30
N GLU A 429 2.71 -24.56 31.48
CA GLU A 429 2.06 -24.63 32.79
C GLU A 429 2.27 -25.98 33.48
N GLN A 430 2.41 -27.05 32.71
CA GLN A 430 2.76 -28.40 33.20
C GLN A 430 4.27 -28.59 33.47
N GLY A 431 5.09 -27.56 33.28
CA GLY A 431 6.54 -27.62 33.43
C GLY A 431 7.27 -28.28 32.26
N ILE A 432 6.59 -28.54 31.15
CA ILE A 432 7.19 -29.06 29.91
C ILE A 432 7.78 -27.87 29.15
N LEU A 433 9.11 -27.76 29.15
CA LEU A 433 9.83 -26.65 28.50
C LEU A 433 10.40 -27.01 27.14
N GLU A 434 10.40 -28.30 26.77
CA GLU A 434 10.70 -28.76 25.42
C GLU A 434 9.41 -29.24 24.76
N ILE A 435 8.92 -28.49 23.78
CA ILE A 435 7.57 -28.62 23.26
C ILE A 435 7.63 -28.95 21.76
N HIS A 436 7.02 -30.07 21.40
CA HIS A 436 6.79 -30.46 20.02
C HIS A 436 5.34 -30.15 19.65
N VAL A 437 5.14 -29.37 18.60
CA VAL A 437 3.81 -28.96 18.14
C VAL A 437 3.60 -29.26 16.67
N ARG A 438 2.35 -29.16 16.22
CA ARG A 438 2.02 -29.22 14.80
C ARG A 438 2.58 -28.00 14.04
N GLY A 439 3.23 -28.25 12.90
CA GLY A 439 3.61 -27.21 11.94
C GLY A 439 2.40 -26.72 11.15
N ILE A 440 2.39 -25.44 10.79
CA ILE A 440 1.34 -24.83 9.97
C ILE A 440 1.94 -24.49 8.60
N ASP A 441 1.37 -25.09 7.56
CA ASP A 441 1.84 -24.86 6.19
C ASP A 441 1.60 -23.40 5.77
N GLY A 442 2.71 -22.69 5.51
CA GLY A 442 2.69 -21.33 5.00
C GLY A 442 2.42 -21.23 3.50
N ALA A 443 2.50 -22.32 2.73
CA ALA A 443 2.43 -22.28 1.26
C ALA A 443 1.14 -21.63 0.73
N SER A 444 0.00 -22.00 1.34
CA SER A 444 -1.32 -21.46 1.00
C SER A 444 -1.49 -19.95 1.24
N VAL A 445 -0.59 -19.34 2.03
CA VAL A 445 -0.61 -17.92 2.41
C VAL A 445 0.69 -17.21 2.02
N GLY A 446 1.29 -17.65 0.91
CA GLY A 446 2.45 -17.02 0.29
C GLY A 446 3.79 -17.54 0.81
N GLY A 447 3.83 -18.71 1.44
CA GLY A 447 5.09 -19.34 1.87
C GLY A 447 5.78 -18.64 3.04
N ILE A 448 5.04 -18.00 3.95
CA ILE A 448 5.66 -17.41 5.15
C ILE A 448 6.17 -18.55 6.04
N ARG A 449 7.45 -18.50 6.41
CA ARG A 449 8.10 -19.52 7.23
C ARG A 449 7.45 -19.65 8.60
N ASP A 450 7.18 -20.88 9.00
CA ASP A 450 6.67 -21.24 10.32
C ASP A 450 7.77 -21.93 11.16
N PHE A 451 7.41 -22.48 12.32
CA PHE A 451 8.29 -23.32 13.13
C PHE A 451 8.80 -24.54 12.34
N MET A 452 10.05 -24.93 12.61
CA MET A 452 10.71 -26.07 11.98
C MET A 452 11.05 -27.16 12.99
N ASP A 453 11.47 -28.33 12.51
CA ASP A 453 11.81 -29.54 13.28
C ASP A 453 13.22 -29.52 13.91
N ALA A 454 13.98 -28.44 13.70
CA ALA A 454 15.37 -28.33 14.14
C ALA A 454 15.67 -27.00 14.87
N ARG A 455 16.79 -26.99 15.60
CA ARG A 455 17.33 -25.83 16.33
C ARG A 455 18.63 -25.33 15.70
N GLY A 456 18.98 -24.09 16.03
CA GLY A 456 20.25 -23.46 15.64
C GLY A 456 20.09 -22.07 15.04
N PRO A 457 21.20 -21.45 14.61
CA PRO A 457 21.21 -20.07 14.09
C PRO A 457 20.36 -19.89 12.82
N GLY A 458 20.09 -20.97 12.06
CA GLY A 458 19.21 -20.94 10.89
C GLY A 458 17.70 -20.94 11.19
N TYR A 459 17.29 -21.15 12.44
CA TYR A 459 15.90 -21.36 12.85
C TYR A 459 15.38 -20.20 13.72
N TRP A 460 15.53 -18.97 13.22
CA TRP A 460 15.24 -17.75 14.00
C TRP A 460 13.78 -17.68 14.45
N VAL A 461 12.83 -18.22 13.68
CA VAL A 461 11.41 -18.23 14.04
C VAL A 461 11.19 -19.04 15.33
N ASN A 462 11.74 -20.26 15.40
CA ASN A 462 11.73 -21.09 16.61
C ASN A 462 12.39 -20.32 17.76
N ASN A 463 13.61 -19.80 17.56
CA ASN A 463 14.35 -19.09 18.61
C ASN A 463 13.59 -17.86 19.15
N CYS A 464 12.87 -17.15 18.29
CA CYS A 464 12.05 -16.02 18.71
C CYS A 464 10.79 -16.47 19.46
N ALA A 465 10.11 -17.52 19.00
CA ALA A 465 8.95 -18.07 19.68
C ALA A 465 9.31 -18.66 21.05
N VAL A 466 10.43 -19.37 21.16
CA VAL A 466 11.03 -19.85 22.41
C VAL A 466 11.13 -18.72 23.45
N ARG A 467 11.69 -17.58 23.03
CA ARG A 467 11.82 -16.40 23.89
C ARG A 467 10.48 -15.76 24.25
N TYR A 468 9.56 -15.69 23.30
CA TYR A 468 8.21 -15.16 23.52
C TYR A 468 7.43 -15.99 24.54
N TYR A 469 7.43 -17.31 24.38
CA TYR A 469 6.71 -18.22 25.30
C TYR A 469 7.47 -18.45 26.61
N GLY A 470 8.78 -18.23 26.67
CA GLY A 470 9.60 -18.46 27.85
C GLY A 470 9.75 -19.95 28.17
N VAL A 471 10.16 -20.73 27.16
CA VAL A 471 10.39 -22.19 27.21
C VAL A 471 11.82 -22.51 26.72
N GLU A 472 12.29 -23.76 26.74
CA GLU A 472 13.68 -24.18 26.39
C GLU A 472 13.90 -24.63 24.92
N ALA A 473 13.03 -25.48 24.37
CA ALA A 473 12.42 -25.01 23.13
C ALA A 473 11.49 -25.84 22.23
N ILE A 474 11.17 -25.21 21.09
CA ILE A 474 9.99 -25.49 20.27
C ILE A 474 10.43 -26.16 18.99
N TYR A 475 9.77 -27.26 18.65
CA TYR A 475 9.91 -27.97 17.39
C TYR A 475 8.56 -28.11 16.73
N ALA A 476 8.52 -28.09 15.41
CA ALA A 476 7.30 -28.36 14.68
C ALA A 476 7.53 -29.30 13.49
N THR A 477 6.59 -30.23 13.32
CA THR A 477 6.58 -31.17 12.19
C THR A 477 5.33 -30.90 11.36
N LEU A 478 5.48 -30.79 10.05
CA LEU A 478 4.32 -30.73 9.15
C LEU A 478 3.62 -32.10 9.15
N PRO A 479 2.28 -32.15 9.18
CA PRO A 479 1.52 -33.40 9.14
C PRO A 479 1.73 -34.20 7.85
#